data_AF-A0A2K1L8P4-F1
#
_entry.id   AF-A0A2K1L8P4-F1
#
_cell.length_a   1.000
_cell.length_b   1.000
_cell.length_c   1.000
_cell.angle_alpha   90.00
_cell.angle_beta   90.00
_cell.angle_gamma   90.00
#
_symmetry.space_group_name_H-M   'P 1'
#
loop_
_entity.id
_entity.type
_entity.pdbx_description
1 polymer ?
#
loop_
_entity_poly.entity_id
_entity_poly.type
_entity_poly.pdbx_seq_one_letter_code
_entity_poly.pdbx_strand_id
1 'polypeptide(L)' 'QKLPTIVYCNNQAAISLIMNLDNHSCTKHNDMKYFTICEYYKNNLMDFKQIHIND' A
#
# COMPACT_ATOMS: atom_id res chain seq x y z
N GLN A 1 5.35 -1.12 -22.38
CA GLN A 1 5.36 -0.65 -20.98
C GLN A 1 4.40 -1.55 -20.20
N LYS A 2 4.83 -2.10 -19.06
CA LYS A 2 3.96 -2.94 -18.22
C LYS A 2 3.19 -2.00 -17.28
N LEU A 3 1.87 -2.09 -17.29
CA LEU A 3 1.03 -1.28 -16.42
C LEU A 3 1.19 -1.74 -14.95
N PRO A 4 1.14 -0.82 -13.97
CA PRO A 4 1.21 -1.16 -12.57
C PRO A 4 0.04 -2.08 -12.18
N THR A 5 0.30 -3.02 -11.28
CA THR A 5 -0.74 -3.89 -10.73
C THR A 5 -1.63 -3.08 -9.78
N ILE A 6 -2.94 -3.04 -10.04
CA ILE A 6 -3.90 -2.36 -9.16
C ILE A 6 -4.35 -3.32 -8.06
N VAL A 7 -4.17 -2.93 -6.80
CA VAL A 7 -4.68 -3.65 -5.63
C VAL A 7 -5.90 -2.93 -5.08
N TYR A 8 -6.99 -3.67 -4.92
CA TYR A 8 -8.19 -3.18 -4.28
C TYR A 8 -8.20 -3.58 -2.80
N CYS A 9 -8.40 -2.61 -1.92
CA CYS A 9 -8.42 -2.83 -0.48
C CYS A 9 -9.57 -2.04 0.16
N ASN A 10 -10.26 -2.67 1.12
CA ASN A 10 -11.29 -2.01 1.93
C ASN A 10 -10.74 -1.48 3.27
N ASN A 11 -9.51 -1.84 3.63
CA ASN A 11 -8.87 -1.39 4.87
C ASN A 11 -8.23 -0.01 4.67
N GLN A 12 -8.97 1.03 5.07
CA GLN A 12 -8.52 2.42 4.99
C GLN A 12 -7.20 2.68 5.72
N ALA A 13 -6.96 2.02 6.86
CA ALA A 13 -5.73 2.18 7.62
C ALA A 13 -4.52 1.64 6.83
N ALA A 14 -4.68 0.48 6.17
CA ALA A 14 -3.62 -0.09 5.34
C ALA A 14 -3.26 0.81 4.15
N ILE A 15 -4.26 1.37 3.46
CA ILE A 15 -4.02 2.30 2.34
C ILE A 15 -3.34 3.58 2.85
N SER A 16 -3.83 4.16 3.95
CA SER A 16 -3.25 5.37 4.55
C SER A 16 -1.81 5.18 4.97
N LEU A 17 -1.47 3.99 5.49
CA LEU A 17 -0.10 3.64 5.84
C LEU A 17 0.80 3.59 4.58
N ILE A 18 0.38 2.87 3.54
CA ILE A 18 1.17 2.73 2.30
C ILE A 18 1.36 4.09 1.61
N MET A 19 0.34 4.96 1.60
CA MET A 19 0.44 6.30 1.02
C MET A 19 1.29 7.25 1.87
N ASN A 20 1.38 7.04 3.19
CA ASN A 20 2.18 7.86 4.09
C ASN A 20 3.59 7.27 4.27
N LEU A 21 4.39 7.43 3.22
CA LEU A 21 5.75 6.89 3.13
C LEU A 21 6.71 7.46 4.20
N ASP A 22 6.42 8.64 4.76
CA ASP A 22 7.28 9.28 5.77
C ASP A 22 7.28 8.52 7.11
N ASN A 23 6.22 7.76 7.40
CA ASN A 23 6.09 6.99 8.63
C ASN A 23 6.64 5.55 8.56
N HIS A 24 7.30 5.15 7.47
CA HIS A 24 7.87 3.81 7.32
C HIS A 24 8.81 3.41 8.47
N SER A 25 9.63 4.35 8.93
CA SER A 25 10.65 4.11 9.96
C SER A 25 10.06 3.98 11.37
N CYS A 26 8.86 4.51 11.60
CA CYS A 26 8.13 4.44 12.86
C CYS A 26 7.34 3.13 13.00
N THR A 27 6.97 2.48 11.90
CA THR A 27 6.33 1.16 11.91
C THR A 27 7.38 0.04 11.96
N LYS A 28 8.23 0.04 13.00
CA LYS A 28 9.27 -1.01 13.22
C LYS A 28 8.71 -2.43 13.40
N HIS A 29 7.39 -2.58 13.56
CA HIS A 29 6.69 -3.87 13.69
C HIS A 29 5.81 -4.24 12.50
N ASN A 30 5.70 -3.40 11.46
CA ASN A 30 4.92 -3.78 10.29
C ASN A 30 5.75 -4.72 9.42
N ASP A 31 5.48 -6.02 9.62
CA ASP A 31 5.65 -7.18 8.75
C ASP A 31 6.41 -6.91 7.44
N MET A 32 7.42 -7.72 7.12
CA MET A 32 8.22 -7.65 5.88
C MET A 32 7.36 -7.48 4.61
N LYS A 33 6.12 -8.00 4.62
CA LYS A 33 5.12 -7.78 3.57
C LYS A 33 4.81 -6.30 3.32
N TYR A 34 4.67 -5.51 4.39
CA TYR A 34 4.42 -4.07 4.30
C TYR A 34 5.59 -3.34 3.65
N PHE A 35 6.82 -3.65 4.08
CA PHE A 35 8.03 -3.10 3.44
C PHE A 35 8.05 -3.40 1.94
N THR A 36 7.84 -4.66 1.58
CA THR A 36 7.79 -5.08 0.17
C THR A 36 6.71 -4.34 -0.61
N ILE A 37 5.49 -4.25 -0.09
CA ILE A 37 4.38 -3.53 -0.74
C ILE A 37 4.72 -2.06 -0.97
N CYS A 38 5.30 -1.40 0.03
CA CYS A 38 5.66 0.01 -0.07
C CYS A 38 6.79 0.26 -1.08
N GLU A 39 7.76 -0.64 -1.16
CA GLU A 39 8.80 -0.58 -2.19
C GLU A 39 8.21 -0.76 -3.59
N TYR A 40 7.27 -1.69 -3.79
CA TYR A 40 6.57 -1.82 -5.08
C TYR A 40 5.76 -0.58 -5.44
N TYR A 41 5.11 0.06 -4.46
CA TYR A 41 4.38 1.31 -4.64
C TYR A 41 5.31 2.46 -5.04
N LYS A 42 6.42 2.67 -4.31
CA LYS A 42 7.43 3.70 -4.63
C LYS A 42 8.02 3.56 -6.02
N ASN A 43 8.22 2.31 -6.47
CA ASN A 43 8.76 2.02 -7.79
C ASN A 43 7.72 2.06 -8.91
N ASN A 44 6.48 2.52 -8.64
CA ASN A 44 5.37 2.55 -9.58
C ASN A 44 5.06 1.18 -10.22
N LEU A 45 5.35 0.09 -9.49
CA LEU A 45 5.05 -1.28 -9.93
C LEU A 45 3.67 -1.74 -9.46
N MET A 46 3.11 -1.07 -8.45
CA MET A 46 1.81 -1.33 -7.85
C MET A 46 1.12 -0.02 -7.49
N ASP A 47 -0.21 0.00 -7.61
CA ASP A 47 -1.06 1.12 -7.19
C ASP A 47 -2.24 0.60 -6.35
N PHE A 48 -2.79 1.44 -5.49
CA PHE A 48 -3.83 1.08 -4.53
C PHE A 48 -5.11 1.86 -4.78
N LYS A 49 -6.24 1.15 -4.85
CA LYS A 49 -7.56 1.77 -4.91
C LYS A 49 -8.42 1.31 -3.74
N GLN A 50 -8.99 2.29 -3.04
CA GLN A 50 -9.97 2.01 -2.02
C GLN A 50 -11.24 1.46 -2.67
N ILE A 51 -11.75 0.35 -2.14
CA ILE A 51 -13.10 -0.13 -2.44
C ILE A 51 -13.97 0.04 -1.20
N HIS A 52 -15.12 0.69 -1.37
CA HIS A 52 -16.20 0.65 -0.39
C HIS A 52 -17.09 -0.52 -0.74
N ILE A 53 -17.11 -1.52 0.14
CA ILE A 53 -18.13 -2.56 0.12
C ILE A 53 -19.26 -2.02 0.97
N ASN A 54 -20.39 -1.69 0.34
CA ASN A 54 -21.61 -1.38 1.08
C ASN A 54 -22.20 -2.73 1.53
N ASP A 55 -22.23 -2.96 2.84
CA ASP A 55 -22.96 -4.09 3.45
C ASP A 55 -24.48 -3.88 3.34
#